data_AF-A0A4Q1RM15-F1
#
_entry.id   AF-A0A4Q1RM15-F1
#
_cell.length_a   1.000
_cell.length_b   1.000
_cell.length_c   1.000
_cell.angle_alpha   90.00
_cell.angle_beta   90.00
_cell.angle_gamma   90.00
#
_symmetry.space_group_name_H-M   'P 1'
#
loop_
_entity.id
_entity.type
_entity.pdbx_description
1 polymer ?
#
loop_
_entity_poly.entity_id
_entity_poly.type
_entity_poly.pdbx_seq_one_letter_code
_entity_poly.pdbx_strand_id
1 'polypeptide(L)'
;MLDESLLDTPDALAGADRFGLLRGVAESGARVRTAARGAAESGIHELTPDGRPRTVLVAGPGPAAAGVADLLRALGRGSCPVTLIPPTGVAPLPGALRWTLPGWAGPLDLLLLPGPDAADPGLAELVEQAYRRGCAVVAVTPKGGPLAEAVVQARGLAVPLATTPYDAEFDVEGAPPAAPGTLWSVLIPLLSLADRIGLLSAPPEALGKLADRLDQIAERCGPAIPTYTNPGKTLAAELADALPLLWTEGTIAGAVGRHFATELAGLAGRPALVAELPEALATHRTLLAGALAAGADPDDFFRDRVEQPPAMHARVVLLREEEPGPLSATRAAQALAEERDTAVSELEPDLGSDLEKAAELLAIVDFAAVYLALAGTE
;
A
#
# COMPACT_ATOMS: atom_id res chain seq x y z
N MET A 1 -2.89 -9.20 -22.35
CA MET A 1 -4.21 -9.82 -22.07
C MET A 1 -4.03 -10.70 -20.85
N LEU A 2 -5.05 -11.00 -20.04
CA LEU A 2 -4.85 -11.90 -18.90
C LEU A 2 -5.14 -13.35 -19.32
N ASP A 3 -4.27 -14.30 -18.97
CA ASP A 3 -4.56 -15.73 -19.13
C ASP A 3 -5.32 -16.24 -17.89
N GLU A 4 -6.66 -16.23 -17.95
CA GLU A 4 -7.51 -16.69 -16.84
C GLU A 4 -7.26 -18.16 -16.48
N SER A 5 -6.84 -19.00 -17.43
CA SER A 5 -6.55 -20.40 -17.17
C SER A 5 -5.33 -20.60 -16.26
N LEU A 6 -4.42 -19.61 -16.24
CA LEU A 6 -3.29 -19.59 -15.32
C LEU A 6 -3.75 -19.41 -13.87
N LEU A 7 -4.81 -18.64 -13.62
CA LEU A 7 -5.31 -18.38 -12.26
C LEU A 7 -5.77 -19.67 -11.55
N ASP A 8 -6.28 -20.65 -12.29
CA ASP A 8 -6.70 -21.95 -11.75
C ASP A 8 -5.62 -23.04 -11.85
N THR A 9 -4.40 -22.68 -12.23
CA THR A 9 -3.26 -23.61 -12.35
C THR A 9 -2.14 -23.22 -11.36
N PRO A 10 -2.17 -23.72 -10.11
CA PRO A 10 -1.22 -23.30 -9.06
C PRO A 10 0.25 -23.50 -9.42
N ASP A 11 0.58 -24.61 -10.10
CA ASP A 11 1.95 -24.90 -10.53
C ASP A 11 2.44 -23.91 -11.60
N ALA A 12 1.54 -23.44 -12.48
CA ALA A 12 1.88 -22.43 -13.48
C ALA A 12 2.09 -21.05 -12.84
N LEU A 13 1.27 -20.68 -11.85
CA LEU A 13 1.48 -19.47 -11.04
C LEU A 13 2.83 -19.51 -10.31
N ALA A 14 3.16 -20.63 -9.68
CA ALA A 14 4.45 -20.80 -9.01
C ALA A 14 5.63 -20.71 -9.99
N GLY A 15 5.48 -21.20 -11.22
CA GLY A 15 6.48 -21.07 -12.27
C GLY A 15 6.64 -19.63 -12.81
N ALA A 16 5.55 -18.86 -12.84
CA ALA A 16 5.56 -17.44 -13.25
C ALA A 16 6.13 -16.51 -12.15
N ASP A 17 6.01 -16.90 -10.89
CA ASP A 17 6.40 -16.10 -9.73
C ASP A 17 7.91 -16.10 -9.46
N ARG A 18 8.66 -15.46 -10.37
CA ARG A 18 10.13 -15.35 -10.30
C ARG A 18 10.65 -14.60 -9.07
N PHE A 19 9.84 -13.70 -8.51
CA PHE A 19 10.23 -12.85 -7.38
C PHE A 19 9.61 -13.30 -6.05
N GLY A 20 8.90 -14.45 -6.03
CA GLY A 20 8.25 -14.96 -4.82
C GLY A 20 7.16 -14.05 -4.26
N LEU A 21 6.48 -13.28 -5.11
CA LEU A 21 5.44 -12.30 -4.76
C LEU A 21 4.25 -12.94 -4.03
N LEU A 22 3.78 -14.11 -4.46
CA LEU A 22 2.67 -14.81 -3.82
C LEU A 22 3.03 -15.24 -2.40
N ARG A 23 4.29 -15.68 -2.21
CA ARG A 23 4.80 -15.97 -0.87
C ARG A 23 4.97 -14.69 -0.06
N GLY A 24 5.50 -13.63 -0.67
CA GLY A 24 5.73 -12.33 -0.03
C GLY A 24 4.45 -11.74 0.59
N VAL A 25 3.35 -11.75 -0.17
CA VAL A 25 2.04 -11.31 0.34
C VAL A 25 1.46 -12.29 1.37
N ALA A 26 1.59 -13.60 1.16
CA ALA A 26 1.07 -14.61 2.09
C ALA A 26 1.79 -14.61 3.46
N GLU A 27 3.07 -14.24 3.49
CA GLU A 27 3.87 -14.15 4.71
C GLU A 27 3.68 -12.83 5.47
N SER A 28 2.77 -11.95 5.04
CA SER A 28 2.55 -10.64 5.66
C SER A 28 2.29 -10.73 7.16
N GLY A 29 1.47 -11.69 7.64
CA GLY A 29 1.23 -11.88 9.08
C GLY A 29 2.48 -12.32 9.85
N ALA A 30 3.33 -13.16 9.26
CA ALA A 30 4.63 -13.52 9.84
C ALA A 30 5.61 -12.34 9.86
N ARG A 31 5.64 -11.50 8.81
CA ARG A 31 6.42 -10.27 8.75
C ARG A 31 5.97 -9.29 9.84
N VAL A 32 4.67 -9.13 10.07
CA VAL A 32 4.15 -8.27 11.15
C VAL A 32 4.67 -8.70 12.51
N ARG A 33 4.59 -9.99 12.84
CA ARG A 33 5.08 -10.49 14.14
C ARG A 33 6.60 -10.31 14.30
N THR A 34 7.35 -10.47 13.22
CA THR A 34 8.80 -10.27 13.21
C THR A 34 9.15 -8.79 13.40
N ALA A 35 8.46 -7.90 12.70
CA ALA A 35 8.64 -6.46 12.81
C ALA A 35 8.21 -5.91 14.19
N ALA A 36 7.11 -6.40 14.75
CA ALA A 36 6.66 -6.03 16.10
C ALA A 36 7.70 -6.43 17.18
N ARG A 37 8.29 -7.61 17.04
CA ARG A 37 9.39 -8.05 17.91
C ARG A 37 10.65 -7.20 17.72
N GLY A 38 11.05 -6.91 16.47
CA GLY A 38 12.18 -6.03 16.19
C GLY A 38 11.99 -4.60 16.74
N ALA A 39 10.75 -4.09 16.69
CA ALA A 39 10.37 -2.82 17.31
C ALA A 39 10.56 -2.84 18.84
N ALA A 40 10.11 -3.92 19.51
CA ALA A 40 10.30 -4.10 20.94
C ALA A 40 11.78 -4.21 21.33
N GLU A 41 12.57 -5.01 20.59
CA GLU A 41 14.01 -5.18 20.78
C GLU A 41 14.81 -3.89 20.53
N SER A 42 14.25 -2.94 19.78
CA SER A 42 14.83 -1.61 19.53
C SER A 42 14.50 -0.59 20.62
N GLY A 43 13.81 -1.00 21.69
CA GLY A 43 13.50 -0.16 22.84
C GLY A 43 12.38 0.85 22.60
N ILE A 44 11.55 0.68 21.56
CA ILE A 44 10.43 1.60 21.29
C ILE A 44 9.49 1.70 22.50
N HIS A 45 9.20 0.58 23.17
CA HIS A 45 8.31 0.57 24.34
C HIS A 45 8.92 1.26 25.57
N GLU A 46 10.24 1.43 25.61
CA GLU A 46 10.98 2.04 26.74
C GLU A 46 11.16 3.55 26.56
N LEU A 47 10.87 4.09 25.37
CA LEU A 47 10.96 5.53 25.10
C LEU A 47 10.12 6.33 26.09
N THR A 48 10.64 7.46 26.56
CA THR A 48 9.90 8.43 27.38
C THR A 48 9.72 9.72 26.56
N PRO A 49 8.76 9.78 25.62
CA PRO A 49 8.58 10.98 24.81
C PRO A 49 8.12 12.16 25.66
N ASP A 50 8.64 13.36 25.36
CA ASP A 50 8.22 14.62 26.02
C ASP A 50 6.78 15.04 25.66
N GLY A 51 6.18 14.35 24.69
CA GLY A 51 4.80 14.52 24.27
C GLY A 51 4.59 14.04 22.83
N ARG A 52 3.41 14.33 22.30
CA ARG A 52 3.07 14.07 20.90
C ARG A 52 3.75 15.09 19.98
N PRO A 53 4.31 14.69 18.83
CA PRO A 53 4.87 15.65 17.89
C PRO A 53 3.80 16.59 17.32
N ARG A 54 4.21 17.80 16.97
CA ARG A 54 3.41 18.81 16.27
C ARG A 54 3.08 18.37 14.85
N THR A 55 4.05 17.75 14.16
CA THR A 55 3.92 17.24 12.80
C THR A 55 4.74 15.98 12.64
N VAL A 56 4.24 15.04 11.84
CA VAL A 56 5.01 13.89 11.37
C VAL A 56 5.37 14.12 9.90
N LEU A 57 6.67 14.09 9.61
CA LEU A 57 7.24 14.15 8.27
C LEU A 57 7.68 12.75 7.88
N VAL A 58 7.35 12.30 6.68
CA VAL A 58 7.77 10.99 6.16
C VAL A 58 8.61 11.22 4.92
N ALA A 59 9.76 10.57 4.81
CA ALA A 59 10.62 10.67 3.63
C ALA A 59 11.31 9.34 3.35
N GLY A 60 11.33 8.94 2.08
CA GLY A 60 12.00 7.73 1.63
C GLY A 60 11.84 7.56 0.13
N PRO A 61 12.66 6.71 -0.50
CA PRO A 61 12.50 6.35 -1.90
C PRO A 61 11.30 5.42 -2.09
N GLY A 62 10.80 5.38 -3.32
CA GLY A 62 9.80 4.38 -3.73
C GLY A 62 8.42 4.54 -3.08
N PRO A 63 7.56 3.53 -3.27
CA PRO A 63 6.15 3.61 -2.89
C PRO A 63 5.91 3.47 -1.37
N ALA A 64 6.81 2.78 -0.66
CA ALA A 64 6.63 2.48 0.77
C ALA A 64 6.49 3.75 1.63
N ALA A 65 7.27 4.80 1.35
CA ALA A 65 7.20 6.04 2.12
C ALA A 65 5.84 6.77 1.96
N ALA A 66 5.30 6.79 0.74
CA ALA A 66 3.99 7.35 0.48
C ALA A 66 2.89 6.53 1.16
N GLY A 67 2.94 5.19 1.03
CA GLY A 67 1.99 4.29 1.69
C GLY A 67 1.98 4.43 3.22
N VAL A 68 3.17 4.51 3.84
CA VAL A 68 3.30 4.76 5.29
C VAL A 68 2.70 6.11 5.67
N ALA A 69 2.98 7.18 4.92
CA ALA A 69 2.43 8.50 5.21
C ALA A 69 0.89 8.52 5.14
N ASP A 70 0.32 7.84 4.14
CA ASP A 70 -1.12 7.75 3.95
C ASP A 70 -1.79 6.91 5.04
N LEU A 71 -1.22 5.77 5.40
CA LEU A 71 -1.75 4.90 6.45
C LEU A 71 -1.65 5.53 7.83
N LEU A 72 -0.53 6.18 8.18
CA LEU A 72 -0.42 6.92 9.43
C LEU A 72 -1.41 8.09 9.49
N ARG A 73 -1.65 8.78 8.36
CA ARG A 73 -2.66 9.84 8.29
C ARG A 73 -4.06 9.29 8.52
N ALA A 74 -4.40 8.18 7.88
CA ALA A 74 -5.69 7.52 8.01
C ALA A 74 -5.95 7.03 9.44
N LEU A 75 -5.02 6.23 9.97
CA LEU A 75 -5.13 5.64 11.32
C LEU A 75 -5.01 6.68 12.44
N GLY A 76 -4.29 7.78 12.21
CA GLY A 76 -4.14 8.86 13.17
C GLY A 76 -5.40 9.72 13.36
N ARG A 77 -6.41 9.63 12.47
CA ARG A 77 -7.70 10.34 12.54
C ARG A 77 -7.57 11.84 12.89
N GLY A 78 -6.54 12.50 12.32
CA GLY A 78 -6.28 13.92 12.53
C GLY A 78 -5.63 14.28 13.87
N SER A 79 -5.10 13.31 14.62
CA SER A 79 -4.36 13.55 15.87
C SER A 79 -3.14 14.46 15.69
N CYS A 80 -2.48 14.33 14.54
CA CYS A 80 -1.32 15.12 14.12
C CYS A 80 -1.26 15.14 12.58
N PRO A 81 -0.87 16.27 11.95
CA PRO A 81 -0.61 16.30 10.51
C PRO A 81 0.53 15.34 10.14
N VAL A 82 0.30 14.50 9.13
CA VAL A 82 1.30 13.62 8.52
C VAL A 82 1.58 14.10 7.10
N THR A 83 2.82 14.42 6.78
CA THR A 83 3.22 15.00 5.49
C THR A 83 4.35 14.19 4.86
N LEU A 84 4.15 13.75 3.61
CA LEU A 84 5.22 13.16 2.81
C LEU A 84 6.13 14.29 2.28
N ILE A 85 7.44 14.16 2.46
CA ILE A 85 8.44 14.97 1.77
C ILE A 85 8.74 14.26 0.44
N PRO A 86 8.30 14.79 -0.70
CA PRO A 86 8.55 14.14 -1.98
C PRO A 86 10.04 14.15 -2.30
N PRO A 87 10.57 13.07 -2.89
CA PRO A 87 11.92 13.10 -3.43
C PRO A 87 12.00 14.06 -4.62
N THR A 88 13.18 14.66 -4.77
CA THR A 88 13.60 15.41 -5.96
C THR A 88 14.87 14.76 -6.50
N GLY A 89 15.26 15.03 -7.75
CA GLY A 89 16.49 14.45 -8.29
C GLY A 89 16.46 14.27 -9.79
N VAL A 90 17.54 13.69 -10.32
CA VAL A 90 17.71 13.44 -11.75
C VAL A 90 17.31 12.02 -12.17
N ALA A 91 17.19 11.09 -11.22
CA ALA A 91 16.80 9.70 -11.45
C ALA A 91 16.22 9.05 -10.17
N PRO A 92 15.37 8.02 -10.29
CA PRO A 92 14.81 7.25 -9.17
C PRO A 92 15.79 6.16 -8.68
N LEU A 93 17.03 6.56 -8.40
CA LEU A 93 18.12 5.66 -8.00
C LEU A 93 18.83 6.20 -6.74
N PRO A 94 19.36 5.32 -5.87
CA PRO A 94 20.18 5.75 -4.74
C PRO A 94 21.29 6.70 -5.16
N GLY A 95 21.41 7.83 -4.46
CA GLY A 95 22.42 8.85 -4.73
C GLY A 95 22.03 9.91 -5.76
N ALA A 96 20.99 9.68 -6.56
CA ALA A 96 20.40 10.69 -7.45
C ALA A 96 19.22 11.44 -6.79
N LEU A 97 18.60 10.84 -5.77
CA LEU A 97 17.47 11.41 -5.04
C LEU A 97 17.94 12.38 -3.94
N ARG A 98 17.11 13.39 -3.66
CA ARG A 98 17.32 14.43 -2.65
C ARG A 98 16.01 14.80 -1.99
N TRP A 99 16.09 15.12 -0.71
CA TRP A 99 14.96 15.60 0.09
C TRP A 99 15.33 16.90 0.77
N THR A 100 14.37 17.81 0.83
CA THR A 100 14.54 19.10 1.51
C THR A 100 13.60 19.17 2.70
N LEU A 101 14.16 19.34 3.89
CA LEU A 101 13.36 19.49 5.09
C LEU A 101 12.60 20.84 5.05
N PRO A 102 11.27 20.87 5.22
CA PRO A 102 10.49 22.10 5.19
C PRO A 102 11.03 23.15 6.18
N GLY A 103 11.09 24.42 5.78
CA GLY A 103 11.76 25.48 6.57
C GLY A 103 11.16 25.74 7.96
N TRP A 104 9.91 25.33 8.18
CA TRP A 104 9.22 25.44 9.47
C TRP A 104 9.46 24.25 10.41
N ALA A 105 10.09 23.17 9.91
CA ALA A 105 10.36 21.96 10.68
C ALA A 105 11.41 22.23 11.78
N GLY A 106 11.19 21.70 12.97
CA GLY A 106 12.03 21.97 14.14
C GLY A 106 11.84 20.98 15.29
N PRO A 107 12.16 21.39 16.54
CA PRO A 107 12.26 20.47 17.68
C PRO A 107 10.96 19.79 18.15
N LEU A 108 9.82 20.23 17.63
CA LEU A 108 8.51 19.65 17.96
C LEU A 108 8.02 18.69 16.87
N ASP A 109 8.74 18.54 15.77
CA ASP A 109 8.35 17.67 14.67
C ASP A 109 9.15 16.35 14.70
N LEU A 110 8.58 15.32 14.07
CA LEU A 110 9.15 13.99 13.96
C LEU A 110 9.36 13.63 12.49
N LEU A 111 10.59 13.29 12.12
CA LEU A 111 10.94 12.75 10.81
C LEU A 111 11.01 11.22 10.87
N LEU A 112 10.19 10.57 10.05
CA LEU A 112 10.15 9.13 9.84
C LEU A 112 10.77 8.78 8.49
N LEU A 113 11.71 7.85 8.50
CA LEU A 113 12.42 7.39 7.32
C LEU A 113 12.16 5.89 7.09
N PRO A 114 11.02 5.50 6.47
CA PRO A 114 10.76 4.13 6.06
C PRO A 114 11.55 3.83 4.77
N GLY A 115 12.65 3.09 4.87
CA GLY A 115 13.52 2.82 3.74
C GLY A 115 14.01 1.39 3.75
N PRO A 116 13.52 0.50 2.84
CA PRO A 116 14.13 -0.81 2.68
C PRO A 116 15.53 -0.74 2.09
N ASP A 117 15.88 0.37 1.41
CA ASP A 117 17.22 0.64 0.90
C ASP A 117 17.96 1.65 1.79
N ALA A 118 19.01 1.16 2.46
CA ALA A 118 19.81 1.91 3.42
C ALA A 118 20.87 2.82 2.79
N ALA A 119 21.06 2.76 1.46
CA ALA A 119 22.26 3.28 0.80
C ALA A 119 22.14 4.71 0.23
N ASP A 120 20.97 5.35 0.26
CA ASP A 120 20.81 6.66 -0.38
C ASP A 120 21.46 7.80 0.44
N PRO A 121 22.55 8.43 -0.04
CA PRO A 121 23.18 9.55 0.67
C PRO A 121 22.25 10.76 0.81
N GLY A 122 21.24 10.91 -0.06
CA GLY A 122 20.25 11.99 0.04
C GLY A 122 19.40 11.91 1.32
N LEU A 123 19.18 10.71 1.86
CA LEU A 123 18.52 10.55 3.16
C LEU A 123 19.46 10.91 4.32
N ALA A 124 20.75 10.59 4.23
CA ALA A 124 21.73 11.02 5.23
C ALA A 124 21.86 12.56 5.28
N GLU A 125 21.84 13.23 4.13
CA GLU A 125 21.77 14.70 4.05
C GLU A 125 20.49 15.25 4.71
N LEU A 126 19.34 14.57 4.56
CA LEU A 126 18.09 14.94 5.22
C LEU A 126 18.17 14.77 6.75
N VAL A 127 18.80 13.69 7.22
CA VAL A 127 19.06 13.46 8.64
C VAL A 127 19.93 14.58 9.22
N GLU A 128 20.97 15.03 8.51
CA GLU A 128 21.80 16.16 8.94
C GLU A 128 21.00 17.48 8.99
N GLN A 129 20.09 17.71 8.04
CA GLN A 129 19.16 18.85 8.09
C GLN A 129 18.27 18.79 9.33
N ALA A 130 17.70 17.63 9.64
CA ALA A 130 16.84 17.42 10.81
C ALA A 130 17.61 17.64 12.11
N TYR A 131 18.81 17.07 12.24
CA TYR A 131 19.69 17.24 13.39
C TYR A 131 20.01 18.72 13.66
N ARG A 132 20.40 19.48 12.62
CA ARG A 132 20.70 20.92 12.76
C ARG A 132 19.50 21.75 13.22
N ARG A 133 18.27 21.30 12.94
CA ARG A 133 17.02 21.96 13.37
C ARG A 133 16.45 21.38 14.66
N GLY A 134 17.11 20.39 15.26
CA GLY A 134 16.63 19.69 16.45
C GLY A 134 15.41 18.79 16.24
N CYS A 135 15.05 18.50 14.98
CA CYS A 135 13.92 17.62 14.65
C CYS A 135 14.27 16.17 15.04
N ALA A 136 13.34 15.49 15.72
CA ALA A 136 13.53 14.09 16.10
C ALA A 136 13.50 13.20 14.85
N VAL A 137 14.35 12.17 14.81
CA VAL A 137 14.46 11.29 13.64
C VAL A 137 14.31 9.83 14.07
N VAL A 138 13.43 9.11 13.38
CA VAL A 138 13.36 7.63 13.44
C VAL A 138 13.46 7.07 12.04
N ALA A 139 14.31 6.07 11.85
CA ALA A 139 14.41 5.32 10.60
C ALA A 139 14.08 3.86 10.81
N VAL A 140 13.33 3.27 9.87
CA VAL A 140 13.19 1.81 9.76
C VAL A 140 13.96 1.40 8.51
N THR A 141 15.10 0.75 8.72
CA THR A 141 16.12 0.53 7.68
C THR A 141 16.88 -0.76 7.97
N PRO A 142 17.44 -1.45 6.95
CA PRO A 142 18.36 -2.57 7.17
C PRO A 142 19.39 -2.30 8.26
N LYS A 143 19.78 -3.36 8.99
CA LYS A 143 20.73 -3.25 10.10
C LYS A 143 22.11 -2.84 9.57
N GLY A 144 22.60 -1.70 10.03
CA GLY A 144 23.85 -1.11 9.53
C GLY A 144 23.63 -0.35 8.21
N GLY A 145 24.71 0.20 7.66
CA GLY A 145 24.66 0.99 6.43
C GLY A 145 24.47 2.49 6.67
N PRO A 146 24.59 3.29 5.58
CA PRO A 146 24.73 4.74 5.67
C PRO A 146 23.60 5.44 6.40
N LEU A 147 22.35 5.06 6.13
CA LEU A 147 21.19 5.67 6.79
C LEU A 147 21.15 5.38 8.30
N ALA A 148 21.34 4.12 8.69
CA ALA A 148 21.35 3.72 10.09
C ALA A 148 22.47 4.46 10.87
N GLU A 149 23.67 4.53 10.28
CA GLU A 149 24.80 5.26 10.86
C GLU A 149 24.53 6.76 11.00
N ALA A 150 23.98 7.40 9.96
CA ALA A 150 23.63 8.82 9.99
C ALA A 150 22.59 9.12 11.09
N VAL A 151 21.58 8.27 11.24
CA VAL A 151 20.54 8.41 12.27
C VAL A 151 21.12 8.27 13.67
N VAL A 152 21.97 7.26 13.91
CA VAL A 152 22.64 7.09 15.20
C VAL A 152 23.55 8.28 15.52
N GLN A 153 24.32 8.78 14.53
CA GLN A 153 25.17 9.97 14.68
C GLN A 153 24.35 11.23 15.02
N ALA A 154 23.16 11.36 14.42
CA ALA A 154 22.21 12.43 14.71
C ALA A 154 21.43 12.24 16.03
N ARG A 155 21.74 11.21 16.83
CA ARG A 155 21.02 10.84 18.07
C ARG A 155 19.54 10.50 17.85
N GLY A 156 19.19 10.05 16.64
CA GLY A 156 17.89 9.48 16.33
C GLY A 156 17.80 8.00 16.68
N LEU A 157 16.64 7.40 16.40
CA LEU A 157 16.39 5.97 16.60
C LEU A 157 16.45 5.23 15.26
N ALA A 158 17.40 4.32 15.12
CA ALA A 158 17.46 3.40 14.00
C ALA A 158 16.85 2.06 14.41
N VAL A 159 15.75 1.70 13.77
CA VAL A 159 15.03 0.44 13.98
C VAL A 159 15.38 -0.51 12.83
N PRO A 160 15.90 -1.72 13.10
CA PRO A 160 16.20 -2.68 12.06
C PRO A 160 14.93 -3.09 11.29
N LEU A 161 15.02 -3.04 9.96
CA LEU A 161 13.99 -3.56 9.06
C LEU A 161 13.83 -5.07 9.29
N ALA A 162 12.58 -5.52 9.46
CA ALA A 162 12.29 -6.94 9.53
C ALA A 162 12.49 -7.59 8.15
N THR A 163 13.31 -8.65 8.12
CA THR A 163 13.49 -9.51 6.96
C THR A 163 12.98 -10.92 7.26
N THR A 164 12.58 -11.64 6.23
CA THR A 164 12.33 -13.09 6.30
C THR A 164 13.55 -13.85 5.79
N PRO A 165 13.77 -15.11 6.19
CA PRO A 165 14.86 -15.93 5.65
C PRO A 165 14.85 -16.04 4.11
N TYR A 166 13.67 -15.92 3.52
CA TYR A 166 13.43 -16.03 2.09
C TYR A 166 13.67 -14.72 1.33
N ASP A 167 13.73 -13.57 2.01
CA ASP A 167 14.09 -12.30 1.35
C ASP A 167 15.47 -12.40 0.69
N ALA A 168 16.41 -13.16 1.28
CA ALA A 168 17.72 -13.40 0.70
C ALA A 168 17.72 -14.35 -0.51
N GLU A 169 16.69 -15.20 -0.66
CA GLU A 169 16.53 -16.09 -1.82
C GLU A 169 15.97 -15.35 -3.04
N PHE A 170 15.23 -14.25 -2.81
CA PHE A 170 14.57 -13.45 -3.83
C PHE A 170 15.06 -11.99 -3.91
N ASP A 171 16.19 -11.68 -3.29
CA ASP A 171 16.94 -10.42 -3.49
C ASP A 171 17.60 -10.44 -4.88
N VAL A 172 16.74 -10.48 -5.90
CA VAL A 172 17.11 -10.55 -7.31
C VAL A 172 17.09 -9.13 -7.85
N GLU A 173 18.16 -8.75 -8.53
CA GLU A 173 18.24 -7.50 -9.28
C GLU A 173 17.01 -7.37 -10.21
N GLY A 174 16.23 -6.31 -10.02
CA GLY A 174 15.00 -6.06 -10.78
C GLY A 174 13.69 -6.48 -10.09
N ALA A 175 13.72 -6.88 -8.82
CA ALA A 175 12.49 -7.03 -8.03
C ALA A 175 11.66 -5.72 -8.05
N PRO A 176 10.33 -5.80 -8.24
CA PRO A 176 9.49 -4.61 -8.30
C PRO A 176 9.59 -3.79 -7.00
N PRO A 177 9.76 -2.46 -7.06
CA PRO A 177 9.83 -1.61 -5.87
C PRO A 177 8.52 -1.59 -5.06
N ALA A 178 7.44 -2.07 -5.67
CA ALA A 178 6.12 -2.26 -5.08
C ALA A 178 5.91 -3.68 -4.51
N ALA A 179 6.93 -4.55 -4.44
CA ALA A 179 6.75 -5.92 -3.98
C ALA A 179 5.98 -6.02 -2.63
N PRO A 180 4.82 -6.71 -2.60
CA PRO A 180 4.00 -6.81 -1.40
C PRO A 180 4.73 -7.50 -0.25
N GLY A 181 4.52 -7.01 0.98
CA GLY A 181 5.17 -7.52 2.19
C GLY A 181 6.19 -6.54 2.79
N THR A 182 6.96 -5.82 1.97
CA THR A 182 7.96 -4.84 2.45
C THR A 182 7.31 -3.69 3.23
N LEU A 183 6.09 -3.29 2.84
CA LEU A 183 5.30 -2.29 3.55
C LEU A 183 5.11 -2.67 5.03
N TRP A 184 4.81 -3.93 5.33
CA TRP A 184 4.60 -4.39 6.71
C TRP A 184 5.89 -4.31 7.54
N SER A 185 7.04 -4.63 6.93
CA SER A 185 8.34 -4.53 7.61
C SER A 185 8.68 -3.09 8.04
N VAL A 186 8.27 -2.08 7.27
CA VAL A 186 8.47 -0.66 7.63
C VAL A 186 7.34 -0.08 8.47
N LEU A 187 6.09 -0.49 8.23
CA LEU A 187 4.91 0.11 8.85
C LEU A 187 4.79 -0.29 10.32
N ILE A 188 4.99 -1.57 10.66
CA ILE A 188 4.70 -2.08 12.00
C ILE A 188 5.57 -1.42 13.08
N PRO A 189 6.89 -1.23 12.91
CA PRO A 189 7.66 -0.51 13.91
C PRO A 189 7.23 0.95 14.06
N LEU A 190 6.76 1.58 12.97
CA LEU A 190 6.24 2.95 13.01
C LEU A 190 4.86 3.02 13.68
N LEU A 191 4.01 2.00 13.56
CA LEU A 191 2.76 1.90 14.32
C LEU A 191 3.04 1.72 15.82
N SER A 192 4.01 0.86 16.18
CA SER A 192 4.44 0.69 17.57
C SER A 192 5.01 2.00 18.15
N LEU A 193 5.80 2.73 17.37
CA LEU A 193 6.26 4.06 17.74
C LEU A 193 5.09 5.03 17.90
N ALA A 194 4.17 5.06 16.94
CA ALA A 194 3.02 5.96 16.91
C ALA A 194 2.08 5.72 18.11
N ASP A 195 1.89 4.47 18.52
CA ASP A 195 1.21 4.11 19.77
C ASP A 195 1.95 4.70 20.98
N ARG A 196 3.27 4.47 21.06
CA ARG A 196 4.09 4.94 22.17
C ARG A 196 4.06 6.46 22.36
N ILE A 197 4.02 7.22 21.27
CA ILE A 197 3.99 8.69 21.30
C ILE A 197 2.56 9.28 21.26
N GLY A 198 1.53 8.43 21.34
CA GLY A 198 0.13 8.86 21.44
C GLY A 198 -0.45 9.46 20.16
N LEU A 199 0.06 9.06 18.99
CA LEU A 199 -0.49 9.46 17.68
C LEU A 199 -1.72 8.63 17.28
N LEU A 200 -1.71 7.33 17.58
CA LEU A 200 -2.77 6.37 17.30
C LEU A 200 -2.74 5.28 18.38
N SER A 201 -3.66 4.32 18.33
CA SER A 201 -3.63 3.15 19.22
C SER A 201 -3.27 1.90 18.41
N ALA A 202 -2.12 1.30 18.73
CA ALA A 202 -1.63 0.07 18.15
C ALA A 202 -0.88 -0.76 19.21
N PRO A 203 -1.55 -1.12 20.32
CA PRO A 203 -0.92 -1.93 21.35
C PRO A 203 -0.52 -3.32 20.80
N PRO A 204 0.42 -4.03 21.44
CA PRO A 204 0.91 -5.31 20.95
C PRO A 204 -0.19 -6.33 20.62
N GLU A 205 -1.28 -6.35 21.40
CA GLU A 205 -2.43 -7.22 21.17
C GLU A 205 -3.18 -6.89 19.87
N ALA A 206 -3.28 -5.60 19.53
CA ALA A 206 -3.91 -5.16 18.29
C ALA A 206 -3.05 -5.48 17.06
N LEU A 207 -1.71 -5.34 17.19
CA LEU A 207 -0.77 -5.78 16.15
C LEU A 207 -0.80 -7.31 15.96
N GLY A 208 -1.00 -8.07 17.04
CA GLY A 208 -1.21 -9.51 16.98
C GLY A 208 -2.48 -9.88 16.19
N LYS A 209 -3.61 -9.24 16.50
CA LYS A 209 -4.87 -9.45 15.76
C LYS A 209 -4.77 -9.05 14.29
N LEU A 210 -4.07 -7.95 14.00
CA LEU A 210 -3.77 -7.55 12.62
C LEU A 210 -3.00 -8.66 11.89
N ALA A 211 -1.98 -9.25 12.53
CA ALA A 211 -1.23 -10.36 11.93
C ALA A 211 -2.11 -11.61 11.70
N ASP A 212 -2.96 -11.96 12.66
CA ASP A 212 -3.89 -13.08 12.54
C ASP A 212 -4.91 -12.84 11.40
N ARG A 213 -5.36 -11.60 11.22
CA ARG A 213 -6.23 -11.19 10.11
C ARG A 213 -5.53 -11.36 8.75
N LEU A 214 -4.26 -10.96 8.64
CA LEU A 214 -3.47 -11.17 7.42
C LEU A 214 -3.34 -12.66 7.07
N ASP A 215 -3.08 -13.53 8.06
CA ASP A 215 -2.97 -14.97 7.85
C ASP A 215 -4.30 -15.56 7.34
N GLN A 216 -5.44 -15.15 7.90
CA GLN A 216 -6.78 -15.59 7.45
C GLN A 216 -7.06 -15.19 5.99
N ILE A 217 -6.67 -13.97 5.59
CA ILE A 217 -6.82 -13.54 4.19
C ILE A 217 -5.86 -14.31 3.29
N ALA A 218 -4.63 -14.58 3.72
CA ALA A 218 -3.69 -15.40 2.95
C ALA A 218 -4.22 -16.83 2.68
N GLU A 219 -4.89 -17.45 3.66
CA GLU A 219 -5.55 -18.75 3.49
C GLU A 219 -6.67 -18.69 2.44
N ARG A 220 -7.47 -17.61 2.42
CA ARG A 220 -8.58 -17.41 1.47
C ARG A 220 -8.10 -17.01 0.07
N CYS A 221 -6.99 -16.28 0.00
CA CYS A 221 -6.43 -15.76 -1.24
C CYS A 221 -5.33 -16.65 -1.82
N GLY A 222 -4.97 -17.77 -1.19
CA GLY A 222 -3.86 -18.61 -1.64
C GLY A 222 -4.02 -19.17 -3.06
N PRO A 223 -2.90 -19.47 -3.76
CA PRO A 223 -2.92 -19.93 -5.15
C PRO A 223 -3.64 -21.26 -5.36
N ALA A 224 -3.72 -22.12 -4.34
CA ALA A 224 -4.47 -23.38 -4.40
C ALA A 224 -6.00 -23.20 -4.27
N ILE A 225 -6.47 -22.02 -3.87
CA ILE A 225 -7.90 -21.75 -3.74
C ILE A 225 -8.50 -21.46 -5.12
N PRO A 226 -9.62 -22.12 -5.52
CA PRO A 226 -10.28 -21.87 -6.79
C PRO A 226 -10.69 -20.40 -6.96
N THR A 227 -10.60 -19.89 -8.19
CA THR A 227 -10.82 -18.46 -8.51
C THR A 227 -12.14 -17.90 -7.95
N TYR A 228 -13.26 -18.60 -8.13
CA TYR A 228 -14.59 -18.13 -7.73
C TYR A 228 -14.82 -17.96 -6.21
N THR A 229 -13.94 -18.51 -5.36
CA THR A 229 -13.95 -18.31 -3.90
C THR A 229 -12.79 -17.46 -3.39
N ASN A 230 -11.84 -17.14 -4.26
CA ASN A 230 -10.63 -16.41 -3.93
C ASN A 230 -10.84 -14.93 -4.30
N PRO A 231 -10.95 -14.02 -3.31
CA PRO A 231 -11.25 -12.62 -3.60
C PRO A 231 -10.12 -11.92 -4.37
N GLY A 232 -8.86 -12.29 -4.14
CA GLY A 232 -7.72 -11.77 -4.89
C GLY A 232 -7.76 -12.16 -6.37
N LYS A 233 -7.98 -13.44 -6.68
CA LYS A 233 -8.09 -13.92 -8.07
C LYS A 233 -9.34 -13.38 -8.76
N THR A 234 -10.47 -13.32 -8.05
CA THR A 234 -11.72 -12.76 -8.59
C THR A 234 -11.51 -11.30 -8.97
N LEU A 235 -10.96 -10.49 -8.07
CA LEU A 235 -10.67 -9.08 -8.36
C LEU A 235 -9.65 -8.94 -9.51
N ALA A 236 -8.62 -9.77 -9.56
CA ALA A 236 -7.67 -9.76 -10.67
C ALA A 236 -8.34 -10.05 -12.03
N ALA A 237 -9.17 -11.10 -12.10
CA ALA A 237 -9.92 -11.43 -13.33
C ALA A 237 -10.86 -10.28 -13.74
N GLU A 238 -11.56 -9.67 -12.78
CA GLU A 238 -12.46 -8.54 -13.03
C GLU A 238 -11.75 -7.28 -13.56
N LEU A 239 -10.48 -7.10 -13.23
CA LEU A 239 -9.66 -5.96 -13.67
C LEU A 239 -8.80 -6.28 -14.89
N ALA A 240 -8.81 -7.53 -15.38
CA ALA A 240 -7.97 -8.03 -16.47
C ALA A 240 -7.99 -7.16 -17.72
N ASP A 241 -9.17 -6.68 -18.13
CA ASP A 241 -9.37 -5.90 -19.35
C ASP A 241 -10.13 -4.57 -19.09
N ALA A 242 -10.01 -4.05 -17.86
CA ALA A 242 -10.69 -2.83 -17.44
C ALA A 242 -9.71 -1.74 -16.98
N LEU A 243 -10.14 -0.47 -17.10
CA LEU A 243 -9.54 0.65 -16.39
C LEU A 243 -10.20 0.77 -15.00
N PRO A 244 -9.47 0.47 -13.90
CA PRO A 244 -10.03 0.57 -12.56
C PRO A 244 -10.22 2.03 -12.15
N LEU A 245 -11.45 2.36 -11.78
CA LEU A 245 -11.81 3.59 -11.06
C LEU A 245 -11.98 3.23 -9.59
N LEU A 246 -10.94 3.47 -8.79
CA LEU A 246 -10.90 3.16 -7.37
C LEU A 246 -11.65 4.26 -6.60
N TRP A 247 -12.93 4.00 -6.33
CA TRP A 247 -13.79 4.87 -5.53
C TRP A 247 -13.68 4.47 -4.06
N THR A 248 -13.29 5.41 -3.21
CA THR A 248 -13.01 5.12 -1.81
C THR A 248 -13.92 5.93 -0.90
N GLU A 249 -14.47 5.29 0.13
CA GLU A 249 -15.21 5.96 1.20
C GLU A 249 -14.62 5.61 2.56
N GLY A 250 -14.09 6.62 3.25
CA GLY A 250 -13.34 6.46 4.50
C GLY A 250 -11.84 6.69 4.34
N THR A 251 -11.17 6.96 5.46
CA THR A 251 -9.77 7.41 5.46
C THR A 251 -8.78 6.28 5.16
N ILE A 252 -9.03 5.08 5.72
CA ILE A 252 -8.27 3.86 5.47
C ILE A 252 -8.55 3.40 4.04
N ALA A 253 -9.82 3.34 3.63
CA ALA A 253 -10.17 2.99 2.23
C ALA A 253 -9.48 3.92 1.23
N GLY A 254 -9.40 5.23 1.50
CA GLY A 254 -8.66 6.20 0.69
C GLY A 254 -7.16 5.90 0.60
N ALA A 255 -6.53 5.55 1.74
CA ALA A 255 -5.12 5.14 1.77
C ALA A 255 -4.90 3.82 1.00
N VAL A 256 -5.78 2.83 1.17
CA VAL A 256 -5.71 1.55 0.43
C VAL A 256 -5.92 1.75 -1.06
N GLY A 257 -6.85 2.62 -1.49
CA GLY A 257 -7.06 2.91 -2.90
C GLY A 257 -5.81 3.50 -3.57
N ARG A 258 -5.11 4.41 -2.90
CA ARG A 258 -3.83 4.97 -3.39
C ARG A 258 -2.70 3.94 -3.41
N HIS A 259 -2.63 3.09 -2.38
CA HIS A 259 -1.73 1.94 -2.37
C HIS A 259 -2.01 1.01 -3.55
N PHE A 260 -3.27 0.62 -3.76
CA PHE A 260 -3.65 -0.29 -4.84
C PHE A 260 -3.36 0.29 -6.23
N ALA A 261 -3.60 1.57 -6.47
CA ALA A 261 -3.20 2.21 -7.72
C ALA A 261 -1.67 2.19 -7.94
N THR A 262 -0.91 2.33 -6.85
CA THR A 262 0.56 2.25 -6.88
C THR A 262 1.03 0.82 -7.20
N GLU A 263 0.40 -0.19 -6.60
CA GLU A 263 0.66 -1.60 -6.89
C GLU A 263 0.27 -1.99 -8.32
N LEU A 264 -0.91 -1.58 -8.79
CA LEU A 264 -1.33 -1.84 -10.17
C LEU A 264 -0.33 -1.25 -11.17
N ALA A 265 0.15 -0.03 -10.94
CA ALA A 265 1.11 0.62 -11.82
C ALA A 265 2.52 0.03 -11.71
N GLY A 266 3.01 -0.16 -10.47
CA GLY A 266 4.39 -0.54 -10.19
C GLY A 266 4.67 -2.05 -10.26
N LEU A 267 3.64 -2.88 -10.10
CA LEU A 267 3.73 -4.34 -10.12
C LEU A 267 3.10 -4.93 -11.39
N ALA A 268 1.83 -4.59 -11.66
CA ALA A 268 1.09 -5.17 -12.79
C ALA A 268 1.22 -4.38 -14.10
N GLY A 269 1.86 -3.19 -14.08
CA GLY A 269 2.00 -2.32 -15.25
C GLY A 269 0.67 -1.74 -15.75
N ARG A 270 -0.33 -1.62 -14.87
CA ARG A 270 -1.71 -1.24 -15.21
C ARG A 270 -2.08 0.13 -14.63
N PRO A 271 -2.71 1.02 -15.42
CA PRO A 271 -3.19 2.30 -14.91
C PRO A 271 -4.42 2.09 -14.02
N ALA A 272 -4.60 2.96 -13.03
CA ALA A 272 -5.83 3.08 -12.24
C ALA A 272 -6.03 4.55 -11.83
N LEU A 273 -7.29 4.96 -11.66
CA LEU A 273 -7.63 6.31 -11.19
C LEU A 273 -8.31 6.23 -9.83
N VAL A 274 -7.78 6.98 -8.86
CA VAL A 274 -8.29 7.00 -7.48
C VAL A 274 -9.05 8.29 -7.25
N ALA A 275 -10.23 8.19 -6.65
CA ALA A 275 -10.97 9.34 -6.16
C ALA A 275 -11.78 8.99 -4.92
N GLU A 276 -11.78 9.89 -3.94
CA GLU A 276 -12.57 9.77 -2.72
C GLU A 276 -14.02 10.19 -3.01
N LEU A 277 -14.98 9.49 -2.40
CA LEU A 277 -16.38 9.85 -2.44
C LEU A 277 -16.68 11.00 -1.45
N PRO A 278 -17.58 11.95 -1.79
CA PRO A 278 -18.44 11.99 -2.98
C PRO A 278 -17.81 12.63 -4.24
N GLU A 279 -16.63 13.24 -4.14
CA GLU A 279 -15.99 13.97 -5.24
C GLU A 279 -15.77 13.11 -6.50
N ALA A 280 -15.53 11.81 -6.32
CA ALA A 280 -15.43 10.83 -7.40
C ALA A 280 -16.63 10.85 -8.35
N LEU A 281 -17.85 11.11 -7.84
CA LEU A 281 -19.08 11.18 -8.63
C LEU A 281 -19.11 12.37 -9.59
N ALA A 282 -18.31 13.40 -9.32
CA ALA A 282 -18.14 14.54 -10.20
C ALA A 282 -16.94 14.33 -11.13
N THR A 283 -15.79 13.93 -10.59
CA THR A 283 -14.53 13.86 -11.35
C THR A 283 -14.49 12.69 -12.34
N HIS A 284 -15.13 11.57 -12.04
CA HIS A 284 -15.11 10.38 -12.90
C HIS A 284 -16.36 10.22 -13.78
N ARG A 285 -17.40 11.04 -13.59
CA ARG A 285 -18.67 10.92 -14.34
C ARG A 285 -18.50 10.93 -15.86
N THR A 286 -17.60 11.78 -16.37
CA THR A 286 -17.36 11.88 -17.82
C THR A 286 -16.64 10.65 -18.37
N LEU A 287 -15.83 9.96 -17.57
CA LEU A 287 -15.19 8.70 -17.96
C LEU A 287 -16.24 7.61 -18.20
N LEU A 288 -17.29 7.60 -17.37
CA LEU A 288 -18.41 6.64 -17.48
C LEU A 288 -19.40 6.94 -18.61
N ALA A 289 -19.22 8.04 -19.34
CA ALA A 289 -20.09 8.43 -20.45
C ALA A 289 -19.33 8.56 -21.80
N GLY A 290 -18.01 8.38 -21.77
CA GLY A 290 -17.13 8.57 -22.92
C GLY A 290 -16.64 7.25 -23.50
N ALA A 291 -15.42 7.26 -24.05
CA ALA A 291 -14.81 6.10 -24.71
C ALA A 291 -14.60 4.88 -23.80
N LEU A 292 -14.68 5.06 -22.48
CA LEU A 292 -14.54 3.99 -21.49
C LEU A 292 -15.90 3.47 -20.99
N ALA A 293 -17.03 4.02 -21.46
CA ALA A 293 -18.35 3.53 -21.09
C ALA A 293 -18.58 2.11 -21.64
N ALA A 294 -19.39 1.29 -20.96
CA ALA A 294 -19.68 -0.07 -21.41
C ALA A 294 -20.28 -0.10 -22.84
N GLY A 295 -21.15 0.85 -23.16
CA GLY A 295 -21.76 1.01 -24.50
C GLY A 295 -21.00 1.90 -25.48
N ALA A 296 -19.71 2.21 -25.23
CA ALA A 296 -18.93 3.11 -26.09
C ALA A 296 -18.67 2.53 -27.49
N ASP A 297 -18.68 1.20 -27.62
CA ASP A 297 -18.53 0.51 -28.89
C ASP A 297 -19.80 -0.28 -29.23
N PRO A 298 -20.65 0.21 -30.16
CA PRO A 298 -21.87 -0.47 -30.56
C PRO A 298 -21.63 -1.79 -31.31
N ASP A 299 -20.42 -2.02 -31.82
CA ASP A 299 -20.04 -3.22 -32.56
C ASP A 299 -19.33 -4.26 -31.67
N ASP A 300 -19.13 -4.00 -30.36
CA ASP A 300 -18.40 -4.90 -29.45
C ASP A 300 -18.98 -6.33 -29.42
N PHE A 301 -20.31 -6.44 -29.48
CA PHE A 301 -21.00 -7.74 -29.55
C PHE A 301 -20.67 -8.54 -30.83
N PHE A 302 -20.31 -7.85 -31.92
CA PHE A 302 -19.98 -8.45 -33.22
C PHE A 302 -18.47 -8.57 -33.46
N ARG A 303 -17.61 -8.13 -32.53
CA ARG A 303 -16.16 -8.19 -32.68
C ARG A 303 -15.64 -9.62 -32.59
N ASP A 304 -14.74 -9.94 -33.52
CA ASP A 304 -13.89 -11.12 -33.39
C ASP A 304 -12.77 -10.83 -32.38
N ARG A 305 -12.93 -11.37 -31.16
CA ARG A 305 -11.99 -11.16 -30.04
C ARG A 305 -10.62 -11.82 -30.25
N VAL A 306 -10.46 -12.63 -31.29
CA VAL A 306 -9.17 -13.23 -31.68
C VAL A 306 -8.35 -12.25 -32.54
N GLU A 307 -9.01 -11.51 -33.43
CA GLU A 307 -8.34 -10.61 -34.38
C GLU A 307 -8.31 -9.14 -33.89
N GLN A 308 -9.23 -8.76 -33.00
CA GLN A 308 -9.39 -7.38 -32.53
C GLN A 308 -9.33 -7.33 -31.00
N PRO A 309 -8.34 -6.63 -30.40
CA PRO A 309 -8.27 -6.52 -28.95
C PRO A 309 -9.53 -5.82 -28.39
N PRO A 310 -10.03 -6.27 -27.23
CA PRO A 310 -11.22 -5.70 -26.61
C PRO A 310 -11.00 -4.21 -26.32
N ALA A 311 -12.06 -3.42 -26.46
CA ALA A 311 -12.03 -2.04 -26.00
C ALA A 311 -11.87 -2.02 -24.47
N MET A 312 -11.01 -1.15 -23.96
CA MET A 312 -10.86 -0.99 -22.52
C MET A 312 -12.06 -0.22 -21.98
N HIS A 313 -12.76 -0.80 -21.01
CA HIS A 313 -13.90 -0.15 -20.35
C HIS A 313 -13.55 0.24 -18.91
N ALA A 314 -14.20 1.27 -18.39
CA ALA A 314 -14.09 1.61 -16.98
C ALA A 314 -14.79 0.55 -16.13
N ARG A 315 -14.15 0.18 -15.01
CA ARG A 315 -14.78 -0.61 -13.95
C ARG A 315 -14.60 0.10 -12.63
N VAL A 316 -15.68 0.25 -11.87
CA VAL A 316 -15.60 0.82 -10.52
C VAL A 316 -15.13 -0.26 -9.56
N VAL A 317 -14.14 0.07 -8.74
CA VAL A 317 -13.80 -0.69 -7.54
C VAL A 317 -14.14 0.19 -6.36
N LEU A 318 -15.17 -0.16 -5.61
CA LEU A 318 -15.66 0.59 -4.47
C LEU A 318 -15.08 0.01 -3.18
N LEU A 319 -14.15 0.74 -2.56
CA LEU A 319 -13.52 0.37 -1.29
C LEU A 319 -14.17 1.16 -0.15
N ARG A 320 -14.60 0.44 0.89
CA ARG A 320 -15.28 1.02 2.05
C ARG A 320 -14.70 0.43 3.32
N GLU A 321 -14.55 1.24 4.37
CA GLU A 321 -14.05 0.78 5.68
C GLU A 321 -15.19 0.54 6.70
N GLU A 322 -16.42 0.95 6.38
CA GLU A 322 -17.61 0.78 7.21
C GLU A 322 -18.84 0.47 6.34
N GLU A 323 -19.87 -0.11 6.97
CA GLU A 323 -21.21 -0.22 6.39
C GLU A 323 -21.77 1.18 6.05
N PRO A 324 -22.54 1.32 4.95
CA PRO A 324 -22.97 2.62 4.46
C PRO A 324 -24.10 3.19 5.32
N GLY A 325 -23.78 4.19 6.14
CA GLY A 325 -24.74 4.94 6.94
C GLY A 325 -25.59 5.95 6.12
N PRO A 326 -26.50 6.70 6.77
CA PRO A 326 -27.38 7.66 6.08
C PRO A 326 -26.66 8.79 5.33
N LEU A 327 -25.44 9.13 5.74
CA LEU A 327 -24.60 10.17 5.12
C LEU A 327 -23.62 9.60 4.09
N SER A 328 -23.64 8.30 3.86
CA SER A 328 -22.74 7.65 2.92
C SER A 328 -23.08 8.02 1.47
N ALA A 329 -22.05 8.29 0.68
CA ALA A 329 -22.14 8.53 -0.74
C ALA A 329 -22.21 7.22 -1.55
N THR A 330 -22.03 6.06 -0.92
CA THR A 330 -22.08 4.72 -1.54
C THR A 330 -23.33 4.50 -2.38
N ARG A 331 -24.51 4.90 -1.87
CA ARG A 331 -25.76 4.74 -2.63
C ARG A 331 -25.78 5.58 -3.91
N ALA A 332 -25.23 6.79 -3.85
CA ALA A 332 -25.12 7.65 -5.03
C ALA A 332 -24.07 7.12 -6.02
N ALA A 333 -23.00 6.49 -5.51
CA ALA A 333 -22.00 5.80 -6.31
C ALA A 333 -22.60 4.61 -7.06
N GLN A 334 -23.29 3.72 -6.35
CA GLN A 334 -23.99 2.57 -6.94
C GLN A 334 -25.02 3.01 -7.97
N ALA A 335 -25.84 4.03 -7.64
CA ALA A 335 -26.83 4.57 -8.58
C ALA A 335 -26.18 5.18 -9.84
N LEU A 336 -25.03 5.86 -9.70
CA LEU A 336 -24.30 6.38 -10.86
C LEU A 336 -23.71 5.26 -11.72
N ALA A 337 -23.16 4.21 -11.10
CA ALA A 337 -22.64 3.06 -11.81
C ALA A 337 -23.77 2.35 -12.57
N GLU A 338 -24.92 2.14 -11.93
CA GLU A 338 -26.12 1.56 -12.56
C GLU A 338 -26.66 2.46 -13.69
N GLU A 339 -26.76 3.78 -13.49
CA GLU A 339 -27.17 4.75 -14.52
C GLU A 339 -26.30 4.66 -15.78
N ARG A 340 -25.03 4.27 -15.63
CA ARG A 340 -24.03 4.23 -16.69
C ARG A 340 -23.70 2.82 -17.19
N ASP A 341 -24.40 1.81 -16.66
CA ASP A 341 -24.13 0.39 -16.94
C ASP A 341 -22.65 0.01 -16.70
N THR A 342 -22.05 0.59 -15.66
CA THR A 342 -20.65 0.36 -15.29
C THR A 342 -20.57 -0.75 -14.25
N ALA A 343 -19.77 -1.78 -14.52
CA ALA A 343 -19.52 -2.86 -13.57
C ALA A 343 -18.86 -2.35 -12.27
N VAL A 344 -19.26 -2.94 -11.13
CA VAL A 344 -18.77 -2.57 -9.80
C VAL A 344 -18.22 -3.80 -9.09
N SER A 345 -16.99 -3.72 -8.58
CA SER A 345 -16.44 -4.63 -7.56
C SER A 345 -16.48 -3.91 -6.22
N GLU A 346 -17.02 -4.54 -5.18
CA GLU A 346 -17.04 -3.95 -3.83
C GLU A 346 -16.07 -4.67 -2.91
N LEU A 347 -15.29 -3.89 -2.15
CA LEU A 347 -14.42 -4.39 -1.10
C LEU A 347 -14.85 -3.75 0.22
N GLU A 348 -15.31 -4.61 1.13
CA GLU A 348 -15.73 -4.27 2.47
C GLU A 348 -15.08 -5.26 3.45
N PRO A 349 -14.29 -4.79 4.43
CA PRO A 349 -13.65 -5.67 5.40
C PRO A 349 -14.67 -6.17 6.43
N ASP A 350 -14.39 -7.34 7.02
CA ASP A 350 -15.16 -7.80 8.17
C ASP A 350 -15.07 -6.82 9.37
N LEU A 351 -15.99 -7.00 10.32
CA LEU A 351 -15.95 -6.28 11.60
C LEU A 351 -14.62 -6.53 12.34
N GLY A 352 -14.03 -5.44 12.81
CA GLY A 352 -12.75 -5.45 13.50
C GLY A 352 -12.29 -4.03 13.87
N SER A 353 -11.10 -3.92 14.45
CA SER A 353 -10.43 -2.63 14.64
C SER A 353 -10.01 -2.00 13.31
N ASP A 354 -9.73 -0.69 13.32
CA ASP A 354 -9.18 0.03 12.16
C ASP A 354 -7.94 -0.65 11.56
N LEU A 355 -7.10 -1.23 12.43
CA LEU A 355 -5.90 -1.98 12.03
C LEU A 355 -6.25 -3.27 11.28
N GLU A 356 -7.22 -4.04 11.78
CA GLU A 356 -7.68 -5.27 11.11
C GLU A 356 -8.33 -4.95 9.75
N LYS A 357 -9.14 -3.89 9.68
CA LYS A 357 -9.76 -3.42 8.43
C LYS A 357 -8.74 -2.98 7.39
N ALA A 358 -7.74 -2.20 7.82
CA ALA A 358 -6.64 -1.79 6.95
C ALA A 358 -5.88 -3.00 6.40
N ALA A 359 -5.57 -3.97 7.26
CA ALA A 359 -4.86 -5.18 6.87
C ALA A 359 -5.65 -6.08 5.92
N GLU A 360 -6.95 -6.26 6.15
CA GLU A 360 -7.80 -7.04 5.26
C GLU A 360 -7.89 -6.41 3.86
N LEU A 361 -8.18 -5.12 3.79
CA LEU A 361 -8.27 -4.40 2.51
C LEU A 361 -6.92 -4.40 1.77
N LEU A 362 -5.81 -4.09 2.46
CA LEU A 362 -4.45 -4.12 1.88
C LEU A 362 -4.10 -5.52 1.35
N ALA A 363 -4.35 -6.57 2.13
CA ALA A 363 -4.02 -7.93 1.71
C ALA A 363 -4.80 -8.35 0.45
N ILE A 364 -6.10 -8.06 0.37
CA ILE A 364 -6.91 -8.41 -0.81
C ILE A 364 -6.39 -7.70 -2.06
N VAL A 365 -6.11 -6.39 -1.98
CA VAL A 365 -5.63 -5.63 -3.13
C VAL A 365 -4.21 -6.02 -3.54
N ASP A 366 -3.35 -6.36 -2.58
CA ASP A 366 -2.00 -6.88 -2.84
C ASP A 366 -2.06 -8.22 -3.59
N PHE A 367 -2.90 -9.16 -3.12
CA PHE A 367 -3.11 -10.43 -3.83
C PHE A 367 -3.64 -10.20 -5.24
N ALA A 368 -4.61 -9.29 -5.43
CA ALA A 368 -5.14 -8.98 -6.74
C ALA A 368 -4.07 -8.39 -7.68
N ALA A 369 -3.24 -7.47 -7.20
CA ALA A 369 -2.14 -6.91 -7.98
C ALA A 369 -1.10 -7.97 -8.35
N VAL A 370 -0.75 -8.87 -7.43
CA VAL A 370 0.16 -10.01 -7.69
C VAL A 370 -0.43 -10.93 -8.75
N TYR A 371 -1.69 -11.32 -8.64
CA TYR A 371 -2.33 -12.18 -9.65
C TYR A 371 -2.39 -11.52 -11.02
N LEU A 372 -2.69 -10.22 -11.09
CA LEU A 372 -2.65 -9.46 -12.34
C LEU A 372 -1.24 -9.42 -12.96
N ALA A 373 -0.20 -9.29 -12.13
CA ALA A 373 1.18 -9.26 -12.59
C ALA A 373 1.66 -10.63 -13.09
N LEU A 374 1.24 -11.72 -12.42
CA LEU A 374 1.64 -13.09 -12.79
C LEU A 374 0.85 -13.64 -13.97
N ALA A 375 -0.43 -13.29 -14.10
CA ALA A 375 -1.31 -13.75 -15.17
C ALA A 375 -1.37 -12.80 -16.37
N GLY A 376 -0.70 -11.65 -16.30
CA GLY A 376 -0.53 -10.76 -17.44
C GLY A 376 0.38 -11.35 -18.49
N THR A 377 -0.11 -11.47 -19.73
CA THR A 377 0.75 -11.79 -20.89
C THR A 377 1.45 -10.53 -21.40
N GLU A 378 2.75 -10.65 -21.72
CA GLU A 378 3.51 -9.62 -22.46
C GLU A 378 2.92 -9.33 -23.84
#